data_AF-A0A4D6K990-F1
#
_entry.id   AF-A0A4D6K990-F1
#
_cell.length_a   1.000
_cell.length_b   1.000
_cell.length_c   1.000
_cell.angle_alpha   90.00
_cell.angle_beta   90.00
_cell.angle_gamma   90.00
#
_symmetry.space_group_name_H-M   'P 1'
#
loop_
_entity.id
_entity.type
_entity.pdbx_description
1 polymer ?
#
loop_
_entity_poly.entity_id
_entity_poly.type
_entity_poly.pdbx_seq_one_letter_code
_entity_poly.pdbx_strand_id
1 'polypeptide(L)'
;MYKIRKYNGLLIYIAHDESSIHPLLWRLGVITKKVSKKKAVVADHVSNGQLRDKRFEVEGVPPTDWRYNDKEASSWSWTDEEDGEEPDPDEVAYDVALWTVRECKQDGLTHRETAQYVPFGKSWVGDRWSEIQDGKHSGAMDRVRAITA
;
A
#
# COMPACT_ATOMS: atom_id res chain seq x y z
N MET A 1 11.72 -17.44 9.31
CA MET A 1 10.97 -17.19 8.05
C MET A 1 11.94 -16.63 7.03
N TYR A 2 11.93 -17.11 5.79
CA TYR A 2 12.80 -16.62 4.72
C TYR A 2 11.95 -16.03 3.58
N LYS A 3 12.55 -15.17 2.77
CA LYS A 3 11.93 -14.55 1.60
C LYS A 3 12.77 -14.81 0.36
N ILE A 4 12.11 -15.11 -0.76
CA ILE A 4 12.74 -15.34 -2.05
C ILE A 4 12.32 -14.23 -3.02
N ARG A 5 13.26 -13.68 -3.78
CA ARG A 5 13.02 -12.71 -4.86
C ARG A 5 13.76 -13.12 -6.12
N LYS A 6 13.15 -12.90 -7.29
CA LYS A 6 13.81 -13.00 -8.59
C LYS A 6 14.03 -11.59 -9.13
N TYR A 7 15.26 -11.26 -9.53
CA TYR A 7 15.59 -9.95 -10.09
C TYR A 7 16.65 -10.09 -11.17
N ASN A 8 16.37 -9.67 -12.40
CA ASN A 8 17.30 -9.69 -13.54
C ASN A 8 18.09 -11.01 -13.71
N GLY A 9 17.41 -12.16 -13.55
CA GLY A 9 18.02 -13.49 -13.64
C GLY A 9 18.69 -13.99 -12.35
N LEU A 10 18.85 -13.14 -11.34
CA LEU A 10 19.35 -13.51 -10.02
C LEU A 10 18.21 -13.99 -9.11
N LEU A 11 18.49 -15.02 -8.32
CA LEU A 11 17.63 -15.49 -7.25
C LEU A 11 18.21 -15.04 -5.90
N ILE A 12 17.48 -14.18 -5.20
CA ILE A 12 17.91 -13.54 -3.96
C ILE A 12 17.14 -14.16 -2.81
N TYR A 13 17.88 -14.73 -1.85
CA TYR A 13 17.34 -15.27 -0.60
C TYR A 13 17.65 -14.31 0.55
N ILE A 14 16.62 -13.96 1.31
CA ILE A 14 16.72 -13.06 2.47
C ILE A 14 16.20 -13.80 3.69
N ALA A 15 17.04 -13.92 4.72
CA ALA A 15 16.68 -14.56 5.98
C ALA A 15 17.25 -13.76 7.15
N HIS A 16 16.71 -14.02 8.35
CA HIS A 16 17.15 -13.35 9.57
C HIS A 16 18.49 -13.90 10.08
N ASP A 17 18.58 -15.22 10.21
CA ASP A 17 19.76 -15.92 10.73
C ASP A 17 20.23 -16.99 9.74
N GLU A 18 21.47 -17.46 9.89
CA GLU A 18 22.02 -18.50 9.02
C GLU A 18 21.16 -19.76 9.05
N SER A 19 20.66 -20.15 10.23
CA SER A 19 19.81 -21.32 10.43
C SER A 19 18.50 -21.30 9.63
N SER A 20 18.05 -20.11 9.19
CA SER A 20 16.84 -19.93 8.40
C SER A 20 17.05 -20.19 6.90
N ILE A 21 18.28 -20.45 6.46
CA ILE A 21 18.64 -20.74 5.07
C ILE A 21 19.07 -22.21 4.95
N HIS A 22 18.59 -22.91 3.93
CA HIS A 22 19.01 -24.29 3.69
C HIS A 22 20.52 -24.33 3.38
N PRO A 23 21.34 -25.20 4.03
CA PRO A 23 22.80 -25.20 3.89
C PRO A 23 23.33 -25.33 2.46
N LEU A 24 22.55 -25.95 1.56
CA LEU A 24 22.89 -26.05 0.14
C LEU A 24 23.01 -24.66 -0.53
N LEU A 25 22.19 -23.70 -0.12
CA LEU A 25 22.24 -22.33 -0.65
C LEU A 25 23.50 -21.57 -0.23
N TRP A 26 24.12 -21.92 0.90
CA TRP A 26 25.40 -21.33 1.31
C TRP A 26 26.56 -21.70 0.37
N ARG A 27 26.44 -22.79 -0.40
CA ARG A 27 27.50 -23.26 -1.31
C ARG A 27 27.34 -22.75 -2.73
N LEU A 28 26.13 -22.40 -3.14
CA LEU A 28 25.83 -22.06 -4.54
C LEU A 28 25.92 -20.56 -4.83
N GLY A 29 25.90 -19.70 -3.81
CA GLY A 29 25.76 -18.27 -3.98
C GLY A 29 26.75 -17.45 -3.17
N VAL A 30 26.76 -16.15 -3.45
CA VAL A 30 27.51 -15.15 -2.68
C VAL A 30 26.68 -14.74 -1.47
N ILE A 31 27.30 -14.71 -0.30
CA ILE A 31 26.64 -14.44 0.97
C ILE A 31 26.90 -12.99 1.36
N THR A 32 25.84 -12.22 1.56
CA THR A 32 25.94 -10.84 2.06
C THR A 32 25.29 -10.75 3.42
N LYS A 33 26.10 -10.61 4.48
CA LYS A 33 25.62 -10.47 5.86
C LYS A 33 25.67 -9.01 6.29
N LYS A 34 24.52 -8.48 6.69
CA LYS A 34 24.43 -7.16 7.29
C LYS A 34 24.91 -7.22 8.75
N VAL A 35 26.05 -6.59 9.04
CA VAL A 35 26.61 -6.54 10.41
C VAL A 35 26.13 -5.31 11.19
N SER A 36 25.77 -4.22 10.50
CA SER A 36 25.17 -3.03 11.11
C SER A 36 24.24 -2.31 10.13
N LYS A 37 23.58 -1.22 10.56
CA LYS A 37 22.72 -0.41 9.69
C LYS A 37 23.43 0.07 8.40
N LYS A 38 24.74 0.30 8.46
CA LYS A 38 25.55 0.88 7.37
C LYS A 38 26.76 0.03 6.96
N LYS A 39 26.83 -1.22 7.43
CA LYS A 39 27.96 -2.12 7.13
C LYS A 39 27.44 -3.50 6.74
N ALA A 40 27.98 -4.05 5.66
CA ALA A 40 27.73 -5.41 5.21
C ALA A 40 29.04 -6.10 4.86
N VAL A 41 29.11 -7.40 5.14
CA VAL A 41 30.26 -8.25 4.81
C VAL A 41 29.83 -9.21 3.72
N VAL A 42 30.63 -9.29 2.65
CA VAL A 42 30.42 -10.22 1.54
C VAL A 42 31.40 -11.38 1.69
N ALA A 43 30.88 -12.60 1.67
CA ALA A 43 31.64 -13.84 1.87
C ALA A 43 31.13 -14.94 0.93
N ASP A 44 31.96 -15.93 0.68
CA ASP A 44 31.58 -17.07 -0.18
C ASP A 44 31.03 -18.24 0.61
N HIS A 45 31.44 -18.41 1.88
CA HIS A 45 31.10 -19.58 2.66
C HIS A 45 30.58 -19.23 4.04
N VAL A 46 29.65 -20.06 4.52
CA VAL A 46 29.21 -20.10 5.92
C VAL A 46 29.49 -21.49 6.47
N SER A 47 30.20 -21.54 7.59
CA SER A 47 30.51 -22.77 8.32
C SER A 47 30.22 -22.55 9.80
N ASN A 48 29.43 -23.43 10.41
CA ASN A 48 29.02 -23.33 11.82
C ASN A 48 28.46 -21.95 12.23
N GLY A 49 27.69 -21.31 11.34
CA GLY A 49 27.11 -19.97 11.58
C GLY A 49 28.11 -18.81 11.50
N GLN A 50 29.37 -19.08 11.15
CA GLN A 50 30.39 -18.07 10.94
C GLN A 50 30.69 -17.91 9.45
N LEU A 51 30.86 -16.66 9.02
CA LEU A 51 31.30 -16.33 7.66
C LEU A 51 32.77 -16.74 7.49
N ARG A 52 33.06 -17.44 6.41
CA ARG A 52 34.41 -17.78 5.95
C ARG A 52 34.63 -17.23 4.54
N ASP A 53 35.89 -17.01 4.21
CA ASP A 53 36.29 -16.49 2.89
C ASP A 53 35.64 -15.13 2.59
N LYS A 54 35.89 -14.17 3.50
CA LYS A 54 35.45 -12.78 3.33
C LYS A 54 36.11 -12.19 2.08
N ARG A 55 35.30 -11.75 1.12
CA ARG A 55 35.79 -11.07 -0.08
C ARG A 55 36.11 -9.62 0.21
N PHE A 56 35.12 -8.88 0.70
CA PHE A 56 35.24 -7.46 1.01
C PHE A 56 34.13 -7.03 1.96
N GLU A 57 34.33 -5.86 2.57
CA GLU A 57 33.33 -5.21 3.42
C GLU A 57 32.82 -3.97 2.69
N VAL A 58 31.50 -3.78 2.71
CA VAL A 58 30.83 -2.61 2.17
C VAL A 58 30.46 -1.72 3.35
N GLU A 59 31.01 -0.51 3.36
CA GLU A 59 30.72 0.49 4.38
C GLU A 59 30.10 1.74 3.74
N GLY A 60 29.10 2.28 4.44
CA GLY A 60 28.36 3.46 4.02
C GLY A 60 27.09 3.10 3.24
N VAL A 61 26.30 4.14 2.99
CA VAL A 61 25.32 4.13 1.91
C VAL A 61 26.09 4.73 0.73
N PRO A 62 26.05 4.14 -0.48
CA PRO A 62 26.58 4.81 -1.66
C PRO A 62 26.07 6.25 -1.67
N PRO A 63 26.91 7.26 -1.96
CA PRO A 63 26.42 8.63 -2.08
C PRO A 63 25.20 8.60 -2.99
N THR A 64 24.11 9.23 -2.57
CA THR A 64 22.87 9.29 -3.33
C THR A 64 23.23 9.62 -4.77
N ASP A 65 22.97 8.69 -5.69
CA ASP A 65 23.15 8.95 -7.09
C ASP A 65 22.03 9.92 -7.49
N TRP A 66 22.39 11.19 -7.67
CA TRP A 66 21.47 12.24 -8.11
C TRP A 66 21.09 12.12 -9.58
N ARG A 67 21.61 11.09 -10.28
CA ARG A 67 21.12 10.74 -11.61
C ARG A 67 19.69 10.24 -11.49
N TYR A 68 18.75 11.10 -11.87
CA TYR A 68 17.37 10.72 -12.11
C TYR A 68 17.35 9.54 -13.09
N ASN A 69 16.70 8.45 -12.71
CA ASN A 69 16.47 7.31 -13.59
C ASN A 69 15.36 7.68 -14.60
N ASP A 70 15.76 8.35 -15.69
CA ASP A 70 14.89 8.74 -16.80
C ASP A 70 14.27 7.56 -17.56
N LYS A 71 14.76 6.33 -17.32
CA LYS A 71 14.24 5.10 -17.92
C LYS A 71 13.16 4.41 -17.10
N GLU A 72 12.92 4.84 -15.87
CA GLU A 72 11.72 4.44 -15.13
C GLU A 72 10.70 5.57 -15.27
N ALA A 73 10.07 5.62 -16.44
CA ALA A 73 8.86 6.41 -16.65
C ALA A 73 7.72 5.78 -15.82
N SER A 74 7.81 5.89 -14.49
CA SER A 74 6.61 5.84 -13.66
C SER A 74 5.84 7.11 -14.00
N SER A 75 4.99 7.03 -15.01
CA SER A 75 4.03 8.07 -15.33
C SER A 75 3.03 8.13 -14.17
N TRP A 76 3.37 8.88 -13.14
CA TRP A 76 2.39 9.31 -12.16
C TRP A 76 2.02 10.74 -12.54
N SER A 77 0.83 10.92 -13.06
CA SER A 77 0.20 12.23 -13.18
C SER A 77 -0.68 12.41 -11.96
N TRP A 78 -0.52 13.54 -11.27
CA TRP A 78 -1.70 14.16 -10.69
C TRP A 78 -2.44 14.73 -11.89
N THR A 79 -3.66 14.26 -12.14
CA THR A 79 -4.57 15.07 -12.94
C THR A 79 -4.75 16.34 -12.12
N ASP A 80 -4.14 17.44 -12.54
CA ASP A 80 -4.59 18.76 -12.13
C ASP A 80 -5.99 18.87 -12.73
N GLU A 81 -7.00 18.42 -11.99
CA GLU A 81 -8.37 18.82 -12.28
C GLU A 81 -8.41 20.32 -12.04
N GLU A 82 -8.52 21.06 -13.16
CA GLU A 82 -8.61 22.51 -13.25
C GLU A 82 -9.32 23.15 -12.06
N ASP A 83 -8.61 23.98 -11.27
CA ASP A 83 -9.13 25.07 -10.42
C ASP A 83 -10.52 24.82 -9.78
N GLY A 84 -10.75 23.59 -9.32
CA GLY A 84 -11.89 23.19 -8.53
C GLY A 84 -11.45 23.19 -7.08
N GLU A 85 -12.23 23.80 -6.20
CA GLU A 85 -12.04 23.68 -4.76
C GLU A 85 -11.94 22.18 -4.41
N GLU A 86 -10.73 21.72 -4.06
CA GLU A 86 -10.49 20.32 -3.70
C GLU A 86 -11.45 19.98 -2.56
N PRO A 87 -12.41 19.05 -2.77
CA PRO A 87 -13.48 18.87 -1.81
C PRO A 87 -12.89 18.31 -0.51
N ASP A 88 -13.29 18.90 0.62
CA ASP A 88 -12.82 18.47 1.95
C ASP A 88 -13.06 16.96 2.10
N PRO A 89 -12.03 16.16 2.43
CA PRO A 89 -12.15 14.72 2.62
C PRO A 89 -13.30 14.30 3.53
N ASP A 90 -13.61 15.10 4.56
CA ASP A 90 -14.71 14.82 5.49
C ASP A 90 -16.08 15.05 4.83
N GLU A 91 -16.21 16.03 3.95
CA GLU A 91 -17.42 16.29 3.16
C GLU A 91 -17.66 15.18 2.12
N VAL A 92 -16.60 14.74 1.43
CA VAL A 92 -16.68 13.62 0.48
C VAL A 92 -17.13 12.33 1.17
N ALA A 93 -16.56 12.02 2.34
CA ALA A 93 -16.94 10.86 3.13
C ALA A 93 -18.42 10.90 3.54
N TYR A 94 -18.92 12.07 3.91
CA TYR A 94 -20.32 12.27 4.26
C TYR A 94 -21.26 12.09 3.04
N ASP A 95 -20.90 12.68 1.90
CA ASP A 95 -21.70 12.57 0.67
C ASP A 95 -21.75 11.13 0.15
N VAL A 96 -20.63 10.40 0.19
CA VAL A 96 -20.58 8.97 -0.14
C VAL A 96 -21.45 8.15 0.80
N ALA A 97 -21.49 8.49 2.10
CA ALA A 97 -22.37 7.81 3.04
C ALA A 97 -23.86 8.04 2.70
N LEU A 98 -24.25 9.26 2.32
CA LEU A 98 -25.62 9.55 1.86
C LEU A 98 -25.96 8.79 0.58
N TRP A 99 -25.06 8.76 -0.39
CA TRP A 99 -25.23 8.00 -1.63
C TRP A 99 -25.41 6.51 -1.34
N THR A 100 -24.57 5.96 -0.45
CA THR A 100 -24.65 4.54 -0.03
C THR A 100 -26.00 4.22 0.63
N VAL A 101 -26.53 5.14 1.46
CA VAL A 101 -27.88 5.00 2.03
C VAL A 101 -28.93 4.92 0.93
N ARG A 102 -28.87 5.80 -0.08
CA ARG A 102 -29.83 5.78 -1.20
C ARG A 102 -29.80 4.45 -1.95
N GLU A 103 -28.62 3.99 -2.36
CA GLU A 103 -28.48 2.76 -3.15
C GLU A 103 -28.95 1.54 -2.36
N CYS A 104 -28.48 1.38 -1.12
CA CYS A 104 -28.92 0.28 -0.26
C CYS A 104 -30.44 0.30 -0.02
N LYS A 105 -31.06 1.47 0.04
CA LYS A 105 -32.51 1.60 0.22
C LYS A 105 -33.29 1.27 -1.05
N GLN A 106 -32.76 1.63 -2.21
CA GLN A 106 -33.31 1.22 -3.50
C GLN A 106 -33.21 -0.30 -3.71
N ASP A 107 -32.14 -0.92 -3.20
CA ASP A 107 -31.96 -2.37 -3.16
C ASP A 107 -32.83 -3.08 -2.09
N GLY A 108 -33.62 -2.31 -1.32
CA GLY A 108 -34.59 -2.85 -0.36
C GLY A 108 -34.03 -3.22 1.01
N LEU A 109 -32.78 -2.83 1.35
CA LEU A 109 -32.17 -3.15 2.63
C LEU A 109 -32.84 -2.39 3.80
N THR A 110 -32.89 -3.03 4.96
CA THR A 110 -33.37 -2.40 6.21
C THR A 110 -32.39 -1.37 6.74
N HIS A 111 -32.83 -0.44 7.62
CA HIS A 111 -31.93 0.56 8.24
C HIS A 111 -30.72 -0.08 8.93
N ARG A 112 -30.90 -1.28 9.48
CA ARG A 112 -29.85 -2.00 10.20
C ARG A 112 -28.82 -2.62 9.27
N GLU A 113 -29.23 -3.09 8.10
CA GLU A 113 -28.34 -3.65 7.09
C GLU A 113 -27.58 -2.55 6.38
N THR A 114 -28.26 -1.46 5.99
CA THR A 114 -27.63 -0.27 5.40
C THR A 114 -26.55 0.32 6.32
N ALA A 115 -26.78 0.34 7.63
CA ALA A 115 -25.83 0.86 8.62
C ALA A 115 -24.50 0.06 8.69
N GLN A 116 -24.40 -1.11 8.06
CA GLN A 116 -23.14 -1.86 7.97
C GLN A 116 -22.19 -1.29 6.91
N TYR A 117 -22.72 -0.51 5.96
CA TYR A 117 -21.97 0.05 4.83
C TYR A 117 -21.60 1.52 5.00
N VAL A 118 -22.01 2.14 6.11
CA VAL A 118 -21.75 3.55 6.41
C VAL A 118 -21.18 3.69 7.83
N PRO A 119 -20.41 4.75 8.13
CA PRO A 119 -19.82 4.94 9.46
C PRO A 119 -20.84 5.35 10.54
N PHE A 120 -22.14 5.36 10.22
CA PHE A 120 -23.21 5.85 11.08
C PHE A 120 -24.21 4.74 11.46
N GLY A 121 -24.87 4.90 12.60
CA GLY A 121 -25.85 3.93 13.10
C GLY A 121 -27.20 3.95 12.38
N LYS A 122 -28.02 2.91 12.62
CA LYS A 122 -29.36 2.72 12.01
C LYS A 122 -30.31 3.93 12.15
N SER A 123 -30.20 4.70 13.24
CA SER A 123 -31.08 5.85 13.47
C SER A 123 -30.76 6.97 12.50
N TRP A 124 -29.46 7.26 12.33
CA TRP A 124 -28.97 8.23 11.35
C TRP A 124 -29.38 7.82 9.92
N VAL A 125 -29.28 6.54 9.58
CA VAL A 125 -29.75 6.04 8.27
C VAL A 125 -31.25 6.29 8.07
N GLY A 126 -32.06 6.09 9.11
CA GLY A 126 -33.51 6.36 9.05
C GLY A 126 -33.82 7.83 8.81
N ASP A 127 -33.15 8.72 9.57
CA ASP A 127 -33.31 10.17 9.44
C ASP A 127 -32.90 10.63 8.03
N ARG A 128 -31.73 10.19 7.55
CA ARG A 128 -31.22 10.54 6.22
C ARG A 128 -32.07 9.96 5.09
N TRP A 129 -32.62 8.76 5.24
CA TRP A 129 -33.49 8.18 4.21
C TRP A 129 -34.75 9.03 4.01
N SER A 130 -35.39 9.48 5.09
CA SER A 130 -36.54 10.40 4.99
C SER A 130 -36.15 11.69 4.28
N GLU A 131 -35.01 12.28 4.63
CA GLU A 131 -34.52 13.51 4.00
C GLU A 131 -34.14 13.34 2.51
N ILE A 132 -33.61 12.17 2.15
CA ILE A 132 -33.29 11.81 0.75
C ILE A 132 -34.59 11.67 -0.05
N GLN A 133 -35.64 11.05 0.51
CA GLN A 133 -36.95 10.96 -0.12
C GLN A 133 -37.60 12.34 -0.30
N ASP A 134 -37.37 13.25 0.65
CA ASP A 134 -37.78 14.66 0.56
C ASP A 134 -36.92 15.49 -0.44
N GLY A 135 -35.88 14.90 -1.03
CA GLY A 135 -35.01 15.56 -2.02
C GLY A 135 -33.98 16.53 -1.45
N LYS A 136 -33.74 16.55 -0.12
CA LYS A 136 -32.85 17.52 0.54
C LYS A 136 -31.36 17.33 0.23
N HIS A 137 -30.96 16.16 -0.29
CA HIS A 137 -29.56 15.76 -0.50
C HIS A 137 -29.21 15.54 -1.97
N SER A 138 -29.95 16.14 -2.91
CA SER A 138 -29.68 16.01 -4.36
C SER A 138 -28.27 16.46 -4.73
N GLY A 139 -27.79 17.58 -4.18
CA GLY A 139 -26.44 18.09 -4.44
C GLY A 139 -25.32 17.13 -4.03
N ALA A 140 -25.49 16.40 -2.92
CA ALA A 140 -24.53 15.36 -2.51
C ALA A 140 -24.47 14.21 -3.53
N MET A 141 -25.62 13.83 -4.10
CA MET A 141 -25.69 12.78 -5.12
C MET A 141 -24.98 13.17 -6.41
N ASP A 142 -25.11 14.44 -6.80
CA ASP A 142 -24.48 14.97 -8.01
C ASP A 142 -22.95 15.05 -7.85
N ARG A 143 -22.46 15.47 -6.66
CA ARG A 143 -21.02 15.46 -6.35
C ARG A 143 -20.42 14.06 -6.35
N VAL A 144 -21.06 13.08 -5.72
CA VAL A 144 -20.58 11.68 -5.75
C VAL A 144 -20.57 11.13 -7.17
N ARG A 145 -21.58 11.44 -7.99
CA ARG A 145 -21.59 11.04 -9.41
C ARG A 145 -20.46 11.69 -10.21
N ALA A 146 -20.14 12.96 -9.96
CA ALA A 146 -19.04 13.63 -10.63
C ALA A 146 -17.68 12.98 -10.30
N ILE A 147 -17.47 12.54 -9.06
CA ILE A 147 -16.22 11.89 -8.63
C ILE A 147 -16.11 10.43 -9.13
N THR A 148 -17.24 9.75 -9.33
CA THR A 148 -17.29 8.32 -9.68
C THR A 148 -17.50 8.02 -11.17
N ALA A 149 -17.67 9.05 -12.01
CA ALA A 149 -17.86 8.95 -13.46
C ALA A 149 -16.52 8.80 -14.21
#